data_AF-A0A9D1TUT3-F1
#
_entry.id   AF-A0A9D1TUT3-F1
#
_cell.length_a   1.000
_cell.length_b   1.000
_cell.length_c   1.000
_cell.angle_alpha   90.00
_cell.angle_beta   90.00
_cell.angle_gamma   90.00
#
_symmetry.space_group_name_H-M   'P 1'
#
loop_
_entity.id
_entity.type
_entity.pdbx_description
1 polymer ?
#
loop_
_entity_poly.entity_id
_entity_poly.type
_entity_poly.pdbx_seq_one_letter_code
_entity_poly.pdbx_strand_id
1 'polypeptide(L)' 'MVKHRTPEINLHIFAPNYPEHLRHLLFRDWLKAHPEDYEQYAAAKNLARNGAITTEIYNQQKSAVVKAIYDKIFTALQNI' A
#
# COMPACT_ATOMS: atom_id res chain seq x y z
N MET A 1 3.69 -0.99 -13.50
CA MET A 1 2.85 -2.13 -13.06
C MET A 1 2.17 -2.70 -14.30
N VAL A 2 2.32 -3.99 -14.53
CA VAL A 2 1.67 -4.73 -15.63
C VAL A 2 0.46 -5.46 -15.05
N LYS A 3 -0.69 -5.42 -15.72
CA LYS A 3 -1.88 -6.19 -15.32
C LYS A 3 -2.01 -7.42 -16.21
N HIS A 4 -2.31 -8.56 -15.60
CA HIS A 4 -2.74 -9.77 -16.31
C HIS A 4 -4.14 -10.16 -15.86
N ARG A 5 -4.91 -10.84 -16.71
CA ARG A 5 -6.30 -11.22 -16.43
C ARG A 5 -6.48 -12.71 -16.09
N THR A 6 -5.58 -13.60 -16.51
CA THR A 6 -5.72 -15.05 -16.32
C THR A 6 -4.39 -15.74 -15.96
N PRO A 7 -3.94 -15.75 -14.70
CA PRO A 7 -4.64 -15.28 -13.51
C PRO A 7 -4.68 -13.75 -13.44
N GLU A 8 -5.63 -13.22 -12.67
CA GLU A 8 -5.70 -11.80 -12.38
C GLU A 8 -4.56 -11.39 -11.44
N ILE A 9 -3.59 -10.66 -11.96
CA ILE A 9 -2.43 -10.19 -11.19
C ILE A 9 -2.07 -8.75 -11.54
N ASN A 10 -1.53 -8.04 -10.53
CA ASN A 10 -0.79 -6.80 -10.71
C ASN A 10 0.70 -7.10 -10.51
N LEU A 11 1.45 -7.15 -11.61
CA LEU A 11 2.88 -7.42 -11.60
C LEU A 11 3.68 -6.11 -11.49
N HIS A 12 4.49 -6.01 -10.45
CA HIS A 12 5.44 -4.92 -10.25
C HIS A 12 6.85 -5.44 -10.53
N ILE A 13 7.52 -4.86 -11.52
CA ILE A 13 8.90 -5.20 -11.90
C ILE A 13 9.74 -3.97 -11.62
N PHE A 14 10.84 -4.16 -10.90
CA PHE A 14 11.77 -3.10 -10.51
C PHE A 14 13.17 -3.43 -11.00
N ALA A 15 13.93 -2.41 -11.37
CA ALA A 15 15.35 -2.56 -11.65
C ALA A 15 16.12 -2.96 -10.37
N PRO A 16 17.29 -3.61 -10.50
CA PRO A 16 18.16 -3.86 -9.36
C PRO A 16 18.44 -2.59 -8.56
N ASN A 17 18.48 -2.70 -7.23
CA ASN A 17 18.73 -1.60 -6.28
C ASN A 17 17.72 -0.44 -6.29
N TYR A 18 16.57 -0.58 -6.95
CA TYR A 18 15.55 0.47 -6.94
C TYR A 18 14.72 0.42 -5.63
N PRO A 19 14.62 1.50 -4.84
CA PRO A 19 14.09 1.46 -3.47
C PRO A 19 12.61 1.07 -3.37
N GLU A 20 11.86 1.17 -4.46
CA GLU A 20 10.42 0.93 -4.49
C GLU A 20 10.04 -0.49 -4.05
N HIS A 21 10.85 -1.50 -4.37
CA HIS A 21 10.58 -2.88 -3.90
C HIS A 21 10.71 -2.98 -2.37
N LEU A 22 11.66 -2.28 -1.76
CA LEU A 22 11.82 -2.21 -0.30
C LEU A 22 10.60 -1.52 0.32
N ARG A 23 10.11 -0.44 -0.28
CA ARG A 23 8.89 0.25 0.15
C ARG A 23 7.67 -0.68 0.20
N HIS A 24 7.56 -1.61 -0.75
CA HIS A 24 6.52 -2.64 -0.75
C HIS A 24 6.69 -3.66 0.38
N LEU A 25 7.92 -4.13 0.63
CA LEU A 25 8.22 -5.09 1.69
C LEU A 25 7.98 -4.48 3.08
N LEU A 26 8.47 -3.27 3.32
CA LEU A 26 8.27 -2.54 4.58
C LEU A 26 6.78 -2.38 4.91
N PHE A 27 5.98 -1.98 3.93
CA PHE A 27 4.53 -1.82 4.13
C PHE A 27 3.84 -3.15 4.45
N ARG A 28 4.18 -4.22 3.72
CA ARG A 28 3.66 -5.56 3.99
C ARG A 28 4.00 -5.99 5.42
N ASP A 29 5.25 -5.86 5.81
CA ASP A 29 5.74 -6.36 7.09
C ASP A 29 5.19 -5.52 8.26
N TRP A 30 5.04 -4.21 8.08
CA TRP A 30 4.36 -3.34 9.04
C TRP A 30 2.93 -3.78 9.31
N LEU A 31 2.12 -3.97 8.26
CA LEU A 31 0.72 -4.36 8.42
C LEU A 31 0.55 -5.75 9.06
N LYS A 32 1.52 -6.65 8.90
CA LYS A 32 1.52 -7.94 9.60
C LYS A 32 1.77 -7.79 11.09
N ALA A 33 2.55 -6.79 11.50
CA ALA A 33 2.91 -6.54 12.90
C ALA A 33 1.96 -5.58 13.63
N HIS A 34 1.17 -4.77 12.90
CA HIS A 34 0.28 -3.73 13.43
C HIS A 34 -1.16 -3.96 12.95
N PRO A 35 -1.94 -4.82 13.62
CA PRO A 35 -3.31 -5.16 13.22
C PRO A 35 -4.24 -3.94 13.10
N GLU A 36 -4.06 -2.93 13.93
CA GLU A 36 -4.85 -1.69 13.90
C GLU A 36 -4.64 -0.91 12.60
N ASP A 37 -3.40 -0.84 12.11
CA ASP A 37 -3.07 -0.19 10.84
C ASP A 37 -3.54 -1.04 9.64
N TYR A 38 -3.49 -2.36 9.78
CA TYR A 38 -4.08 -3.29 8.81
C TYR A 38 -5.60 -3.05 8.66
N GLU A 39 -6.33 -2.96 9.77
CA GLU A 39 -7.77 -2.72 9.77
C GLU A 39 -8.12 -1.36 9.17
N GLN A 40 -7.40 -0.30 9.55
CA GLN A 40 -7.58 1.04 8.96
C GLN A 40 -7.34 1.02 7.45
N TYR A 41 -6.27 0.37 7.00
CA TYR A 41 -5.97 0.24 5.57
C TYR A 41 -7.02 -0.58 4.82
N ALA A 42 -7.51 -1.67 5.40
CA ALA A 42 -8.55 -2.51 4.82
C ALA A 42 -9.87 -1.74 4.68
N ALA A 43 -10.28 -1.01 5.72
CA ALA A 43 -11.45 -0.14 5.69
C ALA A 43 -11.33 0.93 4.60
N ALA A 44 -10.19 1.63 4.52
CA ALA A 44 -9.93 2.63 3.49
C ALA A 44 -10.00 2.05 2.06
N LYS A 45 -9.43 0.85 1.84
CA LYS A 45 -9.55 0.16 0.55
C LYS A 45 -10.98 -0.21 0.19
N ASN A 46 -11.78 -0.63 1.17
CA ASN A 46 -13.18 -1.01 0.95
C ASN A 46 -14.05 0.19 0.63
N LEU A 47 -13.90 1.29 1.39
CA LEU A 47 -14.57 2.56 1.06
C LEU A 47 -14.18 3.02 -0.35
N ALA A 48 -12.89 2.99 -0.68
CA ALA A 48 -12.43 3.41 -2.00
C ALA A 48 -13.02 2.55 -3.12
N ARG A 49 -13.14 1.23 -2.91
CA ARG A 49 -13.72 0.31 -3.90
C ARG A 49 -15.20 0.61 -4.16
N ASN A 50 -15.94 1.03 -3.14
CA ASN A 50 -17.38 1.30 -3.25
C ASN A 50 -17.67 2.71 -3.80
N GLY A 51 -16.73 3.64 -3.70
CA GLY A 51 -16.91 5.04 -4.11
C GLY A 51 -16.18 5.46 -5.39
N ALA A 52 -15.35 4.60 -5.99
CA ALA A 52 -14.49 4.98 -7.10
C ALA A 52 -15.01 4.51 -8.47
N ILE A 53 -15.25 5.48 -9.35
CA ILE A 53 -15.59 5.27 -10.76
C ILE A 53 -14.31 5.06 -11.61
N THR A 54 -13.16 5.57 -11.13
CA THR A 54 -11.85 5.46 -11.79
C THR A 54 -10.76 5.02 -10.82
N THR A 55 -9.63 4.55 -11.38
CA THR A 55 -8.47 4.14 -10.58
C THR A 55 -7.80 5.32 -9.86
N GLU A 56 -7.86 6.55 -10.39
CA GLU A 56 -7.38 7.73 -9.66
C GLU A 56 -8.20 8.02 -8.41
N ILE A 57 -9.54 8.03 -8.51
CA ILE A 57 -10.42 8.29 -7.36
C ILE A 57 -10.20 7.22 -6.28
N TYR A 58 -10.07 5.96 -6.70
CA TYR A 58 -9.72 4.86 -5.80
C TYR A 58 -8.40 5.09 -5.06
N ASN A 59 -7.37 5.58 -5.76
CA ASN A 59 -6.07 5.84 -5.17
C ASN A 59 -6.08 7.08 -4.25
N GLN A 60 -6.81 8.13 -4.61
CA GLN A 60 -6.96 9.32 -3.78
C GLN A 60 -7.68 9.01 -2.46
N GLN A 61 -8.75 8.22 -2.50
CA GLN A 61 -9.55 7.91 -1.31
C GLN A 61 -8.77 7.12 -0.23
N LYS A 62 -7.73 6.38 -0.62
CA LYS A 62 -6.85 5.66 0.33
C LYS A 62 -5.51 6.35 0.58
N SER A 63 -5.17 7.41 -0.16
CA SER A 63 -3.81 7.98 -0.16
C SER A 63 -3.40 8.53 1.21
N ALA A 64 -4.33 9.17 1.92
CA ALA A 64 -4.10 9.72 3.24
C ALA A 64 -3.71 8.64 4.26
N VAL A 65 -4.45 7.52 4.28
CA VAL A 65 -4.17 6.38 5.18
C VAL A 65 -2.84 5.72 4.83
N VAL A 66 -2.58 5.50 3.55
CA VAL A 66 -1.30 4.93 3.09
C VAL A 66 -0.12 5.83 3.50
N LYS A 67 -0.25 7.15 3.34
CA LYS A 67 0.78 8.11 3.76
C LYS A 67 0.99 8.07 5.27
N ALA A 68 -0.07 8.09 6.06
CA ALA A 68 0.03 8.03 7.52
C ALA A 68 0.75 6.76 8.01
N ILE A 69 0.49 5.61 7.39
CA ILE A 69 1.19 4.36 7.71
C ILE A 69 2.67 4.44 7.32
N TYR A 70 3.01 5.01 6.16
CA TYR A 70 4.41 5.22 5.81
C TYR A 70 5.13 6.18 6.76
N ASP A 71 4.47 7.25 7.19
CA ASP A 71 5.03 8.17 8.18
C ASP A 71 5.38 7.40 9.48
N LYS A 72 4.50 6.52 9.97
CA LYS A 72 4.78 5.65 11.13
C LYS A 72 5.94 4.68 10.90
N ILE A 73 5.98 4.01 9.75
CA ILE A 73 7.07 3.09 9.38
C ILE A 73 8.41 3.82 9.43
N PHE A 74 8.51 4.99 8.78
CA PHE A 74 9.76 5.73 8.73
C PHE A 74 10.16 6.31 10.08
N THR A 75 9.21 6.76 10.90
CA THR A 75 9.49 7.15 12.29
C THR A 75 10.03 5.97 13.10
N ALA A 76 9.47 4.77 12.96
CA ALA A 76 9.94 3.59 13.70
C ALA A 76 11.37 3.20 13.29
N LEU A 77 11.70 3.31 12.00
CA LEU A 77 13.03 3.01 11.46
C LEU A 77 14.10 4.02 11.89
N GLN A 78 13.73 5.26 12.23
CA GLN A 78 14.65 6.28 12.73
C GLN A 78 15.02 6.09 14.21
N ASN A 79 14.29 5.23 14.93
CA ASN A 79 14.46 4.98 16.37
C ASN A 79 15.21 3.66 16.65
N ILE A 80 15.90 3.11 15.65
CA ILE A 80 16.74 1.89 15.71
C ILE A 80 18.19 2.30 15.49
#